data_AF-A0A2D7IRZ9-F1
#
_entry.id   AF-A0A2D7IRZ9-F1
#
_cell.length_a   1.000
_cell.length_b   1.000
_cell.length_c   1.000
_cell.angle_alpha   90.00
_cell.angle_beta   90.00
_cell.angle_gamma   90.00
#
_symmetry.space_group_name_H-M   'P 1'
#
loop_
_entity.id
_entity.type
_entity.pdbx_description
1 polymer ?
#
loop_
_entity_poly.entity_id
_entity_poly.type
_entity_poly.pdbx_seq_one_letter_code
_entity_poly.pdbx_strand_id
1 'polypeptide(L)'
;GTNPTKVHPAAIKVMSELKIDISNHTSDHMNDFLDKGIDIVITVCDDANQKCPVFPGSQKLIHWSIKDPFINWSDEDHLLEPYRKARDIILNKIKEFID
;
A
#
# COMPACT_ATOMS: atom_id res chain seq x y z
N GLY A 1 -4.91 -4.88 5.06
CA GLY A 1 -3.62 -5.49 5.42
C GLY A 1 -3.81 -6.71 6.29
N THR A 2 -2.72 -7.34 6.75
CA THR A 2 -2.74 -8.47 7.70
C THR A 2 -2.94 -8.02 9.14
N ASN A 3 -2.46 -6.83 9.48
CA ASN A 3 -2.62 -6.22 10.80
C ASN A 3 -2.99 -4.75 10.63
N PRO A 4 -4.28 -4.43 10.40
CA PRO A 4 -4.71 -3.05 10.21
C PRO A 4 -4.52 -2.21 11.47
N THR A 5 -4.14 -0.95 11.27
CA THR A 5 -4.07 0.05 12.34
C THR A 5 -4.73 1.34 11.89
N LYS A 6 -3.93 2.33 11.44
CA LYS A 6 -4.39 3.61 10.91
C LYS A 6 -3.50 3.99 9.72
N VAL A 7 -4.01 4.85 8.85
CA VAL A 7 -3.19 5.46 7.81
C VAL A 7 -2.10 6.31 8.46
N HIS A 8 -0.85 6.10 8.06
CA HIS A 8 0.29 6.77 8.66
C HIS A 8 0.32 8.26 8.27
N PRO A 9 0.53 9.20 9.21
CA PRO A 9 0.59 10.64 8.93
C PRO A 9 1.61 11.01 7.84
N ALA A 10 2.82 10.42 7.88
CA ALA A 10 3.82 10.61 6.82
C ALA A 10 3.31 10.20 5.42
N ALA A 11 2.51 9.14 5.31
CA ALA A 11 1.92 8.73 4.03
C ALA A 11 0.93 9.78 3.52
N ILE A 12 0.07 10.32 4.38
CA ILE A 12 -0.86 11.41 4.03
C ILE A 12 -0.07 12.62 3.53
N LYS A 13 1.00 12.98 4.25
CA LYS A 13 1.84 14.13 3.93
C LYS A 13 2.56 14.00 2.59
N VAL A 14 3.17 12.85 2.28
CA VAL A 14 3.86 12.69 0.98
C VAL A 14 2.88 12.56 -0.20
N MET A 15 1.66 12.07 0.04
CA MET A 15 0.63 12.01 -1.02
C MET A 15 0.08 13.40 -1.34
N SER A 16 -0.06 14.27 -0.32
CA SER A 16 -0.53 15.65 -0.52
C SER A 16 0.47 16.51 -1.31
N GLU A 17 1.77 16.20 -1.28
CA GLU A 17 2.79 16.80 -2.17
C GLU A 17 2.43 16.63 -3.66
N LEU A 18 1.75 15.52 -4.01
CA LEU A 18 1.24 15.24 -5.36
C LEU A 18 -0.24 15.64 -5.54
N LYS A 19 -0.81 16.39 -4.60
CA LYS A 19 -2.23 16.79 -4.56
C LYS A 19 -3.21 15.61 -4.50
N ILE A 20 -2.79 14.48 -3.92
CA ILE A 20 -3.64 13.31 -3.68
C ILE A 20 -3.98 13.26 -2.19
N ASP A 21 -5.25 13.45 -1.86
CA ASP A 21 -5.71 13.38 -0.46
C ASP A 21 -6.13 11.94 -0.11
N ILE A 22 -5.44 11.37 0.87
CA ILE A 22 -5.76 10.06 1.46
C ILE A 22 -6.12 10.15 2.95
N SER A 23 -6.36 11.37 3.47
CA SER A 23 -6.62 11.61 4.90
C SER A 23 -7.87 10.91 5.42
N ASN A 24 -8.85 10.67 4.55
CA ASN A 24 -10.10 9.97 4.87
C ASN A 24 -10.02 8.45 4.64
N HIS A 25 -8.88 7.91 4.21
CA HIS A 25 -8.73 6.47 4.03
C HIS A 25 -8.60 5.72 5.36
N THR A 26 -8.97 4.44 5.34
CA THR A 26 -8.89 3.55 6.49
C THR A 26 -7.85 2.45 6.28
N SER A 27 -7.41 1.84 7.39
CA SER A 27 -6.58 0.64 7.36
C SER A 27 -7.49 -0.55 7.67
N ASP A 28 -7.85 -1.33 6.66
CA ASP A 28 -8.85 -2.40 6.79
C ASP A 28 -8.19 -3.79 6.79
N HIS A 29 -8.88 -4.81 7.32
CA HIS A 29 -8.39 -6.17 7.30
C HIS A 29 -8.65 -6.82 5.93
N MET A 30 -7.73 -7.62 5.41
CA MET A 30 -7.90 -8.26 4.08
C MET A 30 -9.10 -9.22 4.01
N ASN A 31 -9.44 -9.85 5.13
CA ASN A 31 -10.57 -10.78 5.21
C ASN A 31 -11.91 -10.12 4.85
N ASP A 32 -12.03 -8.81 5.05
CA ASP A 32 -13.24 -8.04 4.73
C ASP A 32 -13.51 -7.96 3.21
N PHE A 33 -12.59 -8.49 2.40
CA PHE A 33 -12.63 -8.41 0.94
C PHE A 33 -12.57 -9.76 0.23
N LEU A 34 -12.41 -10.88 0.95
CA LEU A 34 -12.22 -12.20 0.34
C LEU A 34 -13.39 -12.60 -0.59
N ASP A 35 -14.62 -12.26 -0.21
CA ASP A 35 -15.83 -12.62 -0.97
C ASP A 35 -16.35 -11.48 -1.86
N LYS A 36 -15.55 -10.42 -2.06
CA LYS A 36 -15.98 -9.25 -2.86
C LYS A 36 -15.73 -9.38 -4.36
N GLY A 37 -15.29 -10.56 -4.84
CA GLY A 37 -15.04 -10.80 -6.25
C GLY A 37 -13.89 -9.94 -6.79
N ILE A 38 -12.75 -9.90 -6.07
CA ILE A 38 -11.58 -9.15 -6.51
C ILE A 38 -10.92 -9.84 -7.71
N ASP A 39 -10.82 -9.17 -8.86
CA ASP A 39 -10.15 -9.73 -10.04
C ASP A 39 -8.62 -9.76 -9.91
N ILE A 40 -8.04 -8.70 -9.33
CA ILE A 40 -6.59 -8.49 -9.27
C ILE A 40 -6.18 -8.14 -7.84
N VAL A 41 -5.23 -8.91 -7.31
CA VAL A 41 -4.61 -8.69 -6.01
C VAL A 41 -3.17 -8.27 -6.21
N ILE A 42 -2.79 -7.12 -5.65
CA ILE A 42 -1.41 -6.61 -5.69
C ILE A 42 -0.85 -6.61 -4.26
N THR A 43 0.17 -7.44 -4.01
CA THR A 43 0.90 -7.46 -2.73
C THR A 43 2.14 -6.57 -2.83
N VAL A 44 2.30 -5.64 -1.90
CA VAL A 44 3.35 -4.61 -1.95
C VAL A 44 4.52 -4.83 -0.99
N CYS A 45 4.40 -5.78 -0.06
CA CYS A 45 5.43 -6.11 0.91
C CYS A 45 5.64 -7.62 0.88
N ASP A 46 6.89 -8.06 1.04
CA ASP A 46 7.26 -9.48 1.01
C ASP A 46 6.51 -10.26 2.12
N ASP A 47 6.31 -9.63 3.28
CA ASP A 47 5.50 -10.15 4.38
C ASP A 47 4.03 -10.36 3.99
N ALA A 48 3.48 -9.44 3.20
CA ALA A 48 2.12 -9.54 2.68
C ALA A 48 2.00 -10.63 1.61
N ASN A 49 3.07 -10.91 0.87
CA ASN A 49 3.12 -11.98 -0.12
C ASN A 49 3.08 -13.36 0.55
N GLN A 50 3.84 -13.56 1.63
CA GLN A 50 3.87 -14.84 2.36
C GLN A 50 2.60 -15.12 3.17
N LYS A 51 1.96 -14.06 3.68
CA LYS A 51 0.75 -14.16 4.52
C LYS A 51 -0.54 -13.97 3.72
N CYS A 52 -0.46 -13.80 2.40
CA CYS A 52 -1.63 -13.58 1.57
C CYS A 52 -2.48 -14.86 1.54
N PRO A 53 -3.74 -14.84 2.03
CA PRO A 53 -4.64 -15.94 1.79
C PRO A 53 -4.89 -16.08 0.29
N VAL A 54 -5.26 -17.28 -0.13
CA VAL A 54 -5.80 -17.47 -1.49
C VAL A 54 -7.08 -16.65 -1.58
N PHE A 55 -7.08 -15.59 -2.38
CA PHE A 55 -8.29 -14.81 -2.67
C PHE A 55 -9.18 -15.65 -3.59
N PRO A 56 -10.30 -16.21 -3.08
CA PRO A 56 -11.14 -17.10 -3.86
C PRO A 56 -11.75 -16.32 -5.04
N GLY A 57 -11.47 -16.75 -6.26
CA GLY A 57 -11.96 -16.08 -7.48
C GLY A 57 -11.06 -14.96 -8.01
N SER A 58 -9.94 -14.64 -7.34
CA SER A 58 -8.94 -13.75 -7.94
C SER A 58 -8.33 -14.39 -9.19
N GLN A 59 -8.33 -13.63 -10.28
CA GLN A 59 -7.81 -14.09 -11.57
C GLN A 59 -6.32 -13.79 -11.72
N LYS A 60 -5.81 -12.76 -11.02
CA LYS A 60 -4.42 -12.32 -11.13
C LYS A 60 -3.84 -11.90 -9.78
N LEU A 61 -2.79 -12.59 -9.36
CA LEU A 61 -1.96 -12.21 -8.20
C LEU A 61 -0.65 -11.60 -8.70
N ILE A 62 -0.37 -10.37 -8.30
CA ILE A 62 0.84 -9.62 -8.66
C ILE A 62 1.57 -9.26 -7.38
N HIS A 63 2.90 -9.39 -7.40
CA HIS A 63 3.73 -8.96 -6.29
C HIS A 63 4.68 -7.85 -6.74
N TRP A 64 4.63 -6.72 -6.02
CA TRP A 64 5.58 -5.63 -6.13
C TRP A 64 6.38 -5.58 -4.83
N SER A 65 7.64 -5.99 -4.85
CA SER A 65 8.49 -5.89 -3.66
C SER A 65 8.87 -4.43 -3.44
N ILE A 66 8.26 -3.80 -2.43
CA ILE A 66 8.52 -2.41 -2.04
C ILE A 66 8.98 -2.43 -0.58
N LYS A 67 10.11 -1.77 -0.34
CA LYS A 67 10.67 -1.64 1.00
C LYS A 67 9.72 -0.84 1.89
N ASP A 68 9.45 -1.34 3.09
CA ASP A 68 8.62 -0.65 4.08
C ASP A 68 9.26 0.71 4.44
N PRO A 69 8.54 1.84 4.25
CA PRO A 69 9.05 3.17 4.58
C PRO A 69 8.98 3.48 6.09
N PHE A 70 8.36 2.64 6.90
CA PHE A 70 8.17 2.89 8.33
C PHE A 70 9.51 2.98 9.08
N ILE A 71 9.69 4.09 9.81
CA ILE A 71 10.79 4.30 10.76
C ILE A 71 10.22 4.38 12.17
N ASN A 72 9.32 5.33 12.39
CA ASN A 72 8.58 5.55 13.62
C ASN A 72 7.26 6.27 13.31
N TRP A 73 6.40 6.44 14.32
CA TRP A 73 5.12 7.12 14.16
C TRP A 73 5.28 8.66 14.23
N SER A 74 5.84 9.26 13.17
CA SER A 74 6.04 10.71 13.02
C SER A 74 5.91 11.15 11.55
N ASP A 75 5.59 12.42 11.31
CA ASP A 75 5.54 13.06 9.99
C ASP A 75 6.55 14.21 9.85
N GLU A 76 7.57 14.24 10.71
CA GLU A 76 8.67 15.19 10.61
C GLU A 76 9.38 15.09 9.26
N ASP A 77 9.72 16.24 8.67
CA ASP A 77 10.18 16.33 7.27
C ASP A 77 11.43 15.46 6.99
N HIS A 78 12.32 15.34 7.97
CA HIS A 78 13.54 14.55 7.85
C HIS A 78 13.30 13.03 7.80
N LEU A 79 12.08 12.57 8.12
CA LEU A 79 11.65 11.17 8.08
C LEU A 79 10.84 10.83 6.82
N LEU A 80 10.55 11.79 5.95
CA LEU A 80 9.66 11.59 4.81
C LEU A 80 10.33 10.94 3.60
N GLU A 81 11.66 10.95 3.52
CA GLU A 81 12.40 10.44 2.35
C GLU A 81 12.09 8.98 2.00
N PRO A 82 12.02 8.02 2.95
CA PRO A 82 11.59 6.65 2.65
C PRO A 82 10.16 6.58 2.11
N TYR A 83 9.24 7.40 2.64
CA TYR A 83 7.84 7.47 2.18
C TYR A 83 7.75 8.01 0.76
N ARG A 84 8.51 9.05 0.42
CA ARG A 84 8.61 9.59 -0.95
C ARG A 84 9.12 8.53 -1.92
N LYS A 85 10.19 7.80 -1.55
CA LYS A 85 10.73 6.71 -2.37
C LYS A 85 9.69 5.61 -2.60
N ALA A 86 9.00 5.17 -1.55
CA ALA A 86 7.94 4.16 -1.69
C ALA A 86 6.79 4.65 -2.59
N ARG A 87 6.32 5.88 -2.40
CA ARG A 87 5.31 6.54 -3.25
C ARG A 87 5.73 6.55 -4.72
N ASP A 88 6.95 6.97 -5.02
CA ASP A 88 7.42 7.13 -6.40
C ASP A 88 7.60 5.77 -7.09
N ILE A 89 8.05 4.74 -6.36
CA ILE A 89 8.08 3.36 -6.86
C ILE A 89 6.66 2.87 -7.19
N ILE A 90 5.69 3.08 -6.28
CA ILE A 90 4.29 2.70 -6.51
C ILE A 90 3.73 3.43 -7.73
N LEU A 91 3.98 4.73 -7.87
CA LEU A 91 3.52 5.51 -9.01
C LEU A 91 4.04 4.96 -10.34
N ASN A 92 5.33 4.63 -10.41
CA ASN A 92 5.93 4.06 -11.63
C ASN A 92 5.38 2.67 -11.93
N LYS A 93 5.24 1.82 -10.90
CA LYS A 93 4.64 0.48 -11.05
C LYS A 93 3.20 0.52 -11.53
N ILE A 94 2.42 1.48 -11.04
CA ILE A 94 1.05 1.71 -11.50
C ILE A 94 1.07 2.13 -12.97
N LYS A 95 1.91 3.10 -13.38
CA LYS A 95 2.01 3.51 -14.79
C LYS A 95 2.34 2.32 -15.71
N GLU A 96 3.38 1.56 -15.38
CA GLU A 96 3.78 0.34 -16.11
C GLU A 96 2.67 -0.72 -16.19
N PHE A 97 1.74 -0.72 -15.24
CA PHE A 97 0.67 -1.71 -15.17
C PHE A 97 -0.58 -1.33 -15.98
N ILE A 98 -0.82 -0.03 -16.19
CA ILE A 98 -2.00 0.47 -16.93
C ILE A 98 -1.69 0.68 -18.42
N ASP A 99 -0.42 0.92 -18.76
CA ASP A 99 0.06 1.02 -20.15
C ASP A 99 -0.05 -0.34 -20.89
#